data_AF-X1SCL5-F1
#
_entry.id   AF-X1SCL5-F1
#
_cell.length_a   1.000
_cell.length_b   1.000
_cell.length_c   1.000
_cell.angle_alpha   90.00
_cell.angle_beta   90.00
_cell.angle_gamma   90.00
#
_symmetry.space_group_name_H-M   'P 1'
#
loop_
_entity.id
_entity.type
_entity.pdbx_description
1 polymer ?
#
loop_
_entity_poly.entity_id
_entity_poly.type
_entity_poly.pdbx_seq_one_letter_code
_entity_poly.pdbx_strand_id
1 'polypeptide(L)' 'NPVKELFQNRDKQKNIKLAIELVRSSSIVQECYQFASDYCAKACRNLSLLPDNASRQSLLNLANYVVERKR' A
#
# COMPACT_ATOMS: atom_id res chain seq x y z
N ASN A 1 11.30 -2.59 -21.22
CA ASN A 1 10.89 -2.44 -19.80
C ASN A 1 11.36 -1.06 -19.38
N PRO A 2 10.45 -0.08 -19.26
CA PRO A 2 10.83 1.32 -19.09
C PRO A 2 11.54 1.60 -17.75
N VAL A 3 11.27 0.82 -16.70
CA VAL A 3 12.00 0.94 -15.42
C VAL A 3 13.45 0.50 -15.59
N LYS A 4 13.69 -0.66 -16.23
CA LYS A 4 15.05 -1.14 -16.49
C LYS A 4 15.84 -0.16 -17.36
N GLU A 5 15.19 0.40 -18.38
CA GLU A 5 15.81 1.34 -19.32
C GLU A 5 16.09 2.71 -18.68
N LEU A 6 15.23 3.16 -17.75
CA LEU A 6 15.46 4.35 -16.93
C LEU A 6 16.77 4.24 -16.12
N PHE A 7 16.99 3.10 -15.47
CA PHE A 7 18.23 2.85 -14.71
C PHE A 7 19.48 2.67 -15.58
N GLN A 8 19.31 2.51 -16.90
CA GLN A 8 20.40 2.47 -17.87
C GLN A 8 20.68 3.85 -18.51
N ASN A 9 20.11 4.94 -17.97
CA ASN A 9 20.25 6.32 -18.46
C ASN A 9 19.81 6.54 -19.92
N ARG A 10 18.97 5.66 -20.47
CA ARG A 10 18.38 5.82 -21.81
C ARG A 10 17.12 6.66 -21.71
N ASP A 11 16.99 7.68 -22.55
CA ASP A 11 15.78 8.50 -22.74
C ASP A 11 14.94 8.72 -21.47
N LYS A 12 15.59 9.23 -20.42
CA LYS A 12 15.07 9.29 -19.04
C LYS A 12 13.62 9.76 -18.96
N GLN A 13 13.28 10.84 -19.63
CA GLN A 13 11.93 11.44 -19.60
C GLN A 13 10.87 10.55 -20.26
N LYS A 14 11.21 9.90 -21.38
CA LYS A 14 10.31 8.97 -22.08
C LYS A 14 10.03 7.75 -21.19
N ASN A 15 11.07 7.20 -20.59
CA ASN A 15 10.98 6.01 -19.74
C ASN A 15 10.23 6.27 -18.43
N ILE A 16 10.35 7.46 -17.84
CA ILE A 16 9.52 7.87 -16.69
C ILE A 16 8.03 7.87 -17.08
N LYS A 17 7.66 8.49 -18.21
CA LYS A 17 6.27 8.54 -18.67
C LYS A 17 5.70 7.14 -18.89
N LEU A 18 6.43 6.29 -19.60
CA LEU A 18 6.01 4.90 -19.86
C LEU A 18 5.88 4.09 -18.57
N ALA A 19 6.80 4.25 -17.61
CA ALA A 19 6.72 3.54 -16.32
C ALA A 19 5.48 3.97 -15.52
N ILE A 20 5.17 5.28 -15.49
CA ILE A 20 3.95 5.79 -14.86
C ILE A 20 2.70 5.23 -15.55
N GLU A 21 2.69 5.20 -16.88
CA GLU A 21 1.57 4.68 -17.67
C GLU A 21 1.34 3.19 -17.43
N LEU A 22 2.40 2.38 -17.31
CA LEU A 22 2.30 0.97 -16.95
C LEU A 22 1.67 0.77 -15.56
N VAL A 23 2.08 1.57 -14.56
CA VAL A 23 1.46 1.51 -13.23
C VAL A 23 -0.01 1.88 -13.30
N ARG A 24 -0.37 2.95 -14.02
CA ARG A 24 -1.75 3.45 -14.13
C ARG A 24 -2.69 2.56 -14.96
N SER A 25 -2.16 1.86 -15.95
CA SER A 25 -2.93 0.94 -16.82
C SER A 25 -3.10 -0.46 -16.22
N SER A 26 -2.41 -0.76 -15.12
CA SER A 26 -2.51 -2.03 -14.41
C SER A 26 -3.43 -1.94 -13.17
N SER A 27 -3.79 -3.10 -12.63
CA SER A 27 -4.51 -3.24 -11.36
C SER A 27 -3.63 -3.00 -10.13
N ILE A 28 -2.33 -2.71 -10.29
CA ILE A 28 -1.37 -2.71 -9.19
C ILE A 28 -1.73 -1.73 -8.07
N VAL A 29 -2.36 -0.59 -8.38
CA VAL A 29 -2.80 0.38 -7.36
C VAL A 29 -3.87 -0.24 -6.47
N GLN A 30 -4.88 -0.87 -7.07
CA GLN A 30 -5.94 -1.56 -6.33
C GLN A 30 -5.39 -2.74 -5.54
N GLU A 31 -4.49 -3.53 -6.13
CA GLU A 31 -3.83 -4.64 -5.44
C GLU A 31 -3.03 -4.16 -4.22
N CYS A 32 -2.26 -3.06 -4.34
CA CYS A 32 -1.54 -2.47 -3.21
C CYS A 32 -2.47 -2.09 -2.07
N TYR A 33 -3.63 -1.48 -2.38
CA TYR A 33 -4.64 -1.16 -1.36
C TYR A 33 -5.24 -2.42 -0.74
N GLN A 34 -5.55 -3.44 -1.54
CA GLN A 34 -6.05 -4.71 -1.02
C GLN A 34 -5.06 -5.36 -0.07
N PHE A 35 -3.79 -5.44 -0.44
CA PHE A 35 -2.73 -5.96 0.44
C PHE A 35 -2.66 -5.19 1.75
N ALA A 36 -2.70 -3.85 1.72
CA ALA A 36 -2.69 -3.03 2.92
C ALA A 36 -3.92 -3.31 3.82
N SER A 37 -5.11 -3.40 3.22
CA SER A 37 -6.35 -3.75 3.92
C SER A 37 -6.29 -5.15 4.56
N ASP A 38 -5.74 -6.15 3.87
CA ASP A 38 -5.61 -7.52 4.38
C ASP A 38 -4.67 -7.59 5.58
N TYR A 39 -3.54 -6.87 5.53
CA TYR A 39 -2.62 -6.78 6.67
C TYR A 39 -3.27 -6.09 7.87
N CYS A 40 -4.02 -5.00 7.64
CA CYS A 40 -4.77 -4.32 8.69
C CYS A 40 -5.82 -5.27 9.31
N ALA A 41 -6.59 -5.98 8.48
CA ALA A 41 -7.58 -6.95 8.96
C ALA A 41 -6.94 -8.07 9.80
N LYS A 42 -5.78 -8.58 9.37
CA LYS A 42 -5.00 -9.58 10.12
C LYS A 42 -4.51 -9.02 11.47
N ALA A 43 -4.02 -7.79 11.50
CA ALA A 43 -3.59 -7.14 12.74
C ALA A 43 -4.77 -6.97 13.71
N CYS A 44 -5.90 -6.43 13.25
CA CYS A 44 -7.11 -6.26 14.06
C CYS A 44 -7.64 -7.59 14.60
N ARG A 45 -7.60 -8.66 13.78
CA ARG A 45 -7.96 -10.03 14.22
C ARG A 45 -7.04 -10.56 15.32
N ASN A 46 -5.75 -10.27 15.28
CA ASN A 46 -4.83 -10.68 16.34
C ASN A 46 -5.02 -9.84 17.61
N LEU A 47 -5.32 -8.55 17.47
CA LEU A 47 -5.60 -7.66 18.60
C LEU A 47 -6.88 -8.06 19.36
N SER A 48 -7.87 -8.64 18.69
CA SER A 48 -9.11 -9.08 19.34
C SER A 48 -8.91 -10.24 20.33
N LEU A 49 -7.75 -10.91 20.29
CA LEU A 49 -7.36 -11.94 21.25
C LEU A 49 -6.89 -11.33 22.60
N LEU A 50 -6.58 -10.04 22.63
CA LEU A 50 -6.12 -9.34 23.83
C LEU A 50 -7.30 -8.81 24.66
N PRO A 51 -7.17 -8.65 25.99
CA PRO A 51 -8.19 -8.02 26.83
C PRO A 51 -8.55 -6.61 26.36
N ASP A 52 -9.80 -6.19 26.60
CA ASP A 52 -10.22 -4.84 26.25
C ASP A 52 -9.61 -3.80 27.18
N ASN A 53 -8.77 -2.95 26.62
CA ASN A 53 -8.11 -1.86 27.32
C ASN A 53 -7.72 -0.75 26.35
N ALA A 54 -7.33 0.40 26.90
CA ALA A 54 -6.96 1.58 26.13
C ALA A 54 -5.83 1.31 25.11
N SER A 55 -4.86 0.45 25.45
CA SER A 55 -3.77 0.10 24.55
C SER A 55 -4.27 -0.70 23.35
N ARG A 56 -5.17 -1.69 23.57
CA ARG A 56 -5.80 -2.45 22.48
C ARG A 56 -6.58 -1.53 21.54
N GLN A 57 -7.38 -0.63 22.10
CA GLN A 57 -8.14 0.35 21.30
C GLN A 57 -7.24 1.29 20.51
N SER A 58 -6.13 1.75 21.10
CA SER A 58 -5.16 2.60 20.42
C SER A 58 -4.49 1.88 19.23
N LEU A 59 -4.17 0.59 19.38
CA LEU A 59 -3.60 -0.22 18.31
C LEU A 59 -4.61 -0.50 17.18
N LEU A 60 -5.88 -0.73 17.51
CA LEU A 60 -6.96 -0.86 16.52
C LEU A 60 -7.13 0.44 15.72
N ASN A 61 -7.18 1.58 16.39
CA ASN A 61 -7.29 2.89 15.74
C ASN A 61 -6.09 3.15 14.82
N LEU A 62 -4.88 2.82 15.27
CA LEU A 62 -3.67 2.96 14.46
C LEU A 62 -3.73 2.08 13.21
N ALA A 63 -4.13 0.81 13.35
CA ALA A 63 -4.23 -0.12 12.23
C ALA A 63 -5.21 0.41 11.16
N ASN A 64 -6.42 0.80 11.58
CA ASN A 64 -7.43 1.34 10.67
C ASN A 64 -6.97 2.64 9.99
N TYR A 65 -6.35 3.55 10.75
CA TYR A 65 -5.88 4.84 10.23
C TYR A 65 -4.87 4.69 9.08
N VAL A 66 -3.98 3.69 9.13
CA VAL A 66 -2.95 3.48 8.09
C VAL A 66 -3.56 3.25 6.70
N VAL A 67 -4.73 2.63 6.63
CA VAL A 67 -5.44 2.36 5.36
C VAL A 67 -6.39 3.51 4.99
N GLU A 68 -6.99 4.18 5.97
CA GLU A 68 -8.00 5.22 5.76
C GLU A 68 -7.42 6.61 5.43
N ARG A 69 -6.19 6.92 5.88
CA ARG A 69 -5.59 8.27 5.81
C ARG A 69 -5.62 8.96 4.43
N LYS A 70 -5.71 8.20 3.34
CA LYS A 70 -5.68 8.72 1.96
C LYS A 70 -6.88 8.31 1.10
N ARG A 71 -7.93 7.80 1.74
CA ARG A 71 -9.21 7.57 1.07
C ARG A 71 -9.93 8.90 0.84
#